data_AF-A0A2E6LNY6-F1
#
_entry.id   AF-A0A2E6LNY6-F1
#
_cell.length_a   1.000
_cell.length_b   1.000
_cell.length_c   1.000
_cell.angle_alpha   90.00
_cell.angle_beta   90.00
_cell.angle_gamma   90.00
#
_symmetry.space_group_name_H-M   'P 1'
#
loop_
_entity.id
_entity.type
_entity.pdbx_description
1 polymer ?
#
loop_
_entity_poly.entity_id
_entity_poly.type
_entity_poly.pdbx_seq_one_letter_code
_entity_poly.pdbx_strand_id
1 'polypeptide(L)'
;MAKLRVRIKLNPGRVGIPLHKMAQASEEFYKFLGMVSEDLGLQAGDWLARDFENSSLIYTAEHSGEFEESVPARFSGTLSSIFEVEPTELESIPGIRLGTLKQFAKIADPLDDDEQVGFFALENGAATEDFHFLEKARSKHIQAVLDDRREYFGSVMGEIHSLFLKSDPPHFRIRHLATGDLVSCYYRKQDYPVLHNVLDSPNVVLVVGGNVHVDMSSRKFERVEVTKIDVAPEYVDSDIDRLSGALPSITSGMNMQQFIDHLRDGDPEDLH
;
A
#
# COMPACT_ATOMS: atom_id res chain seq x y z
N MET A 1 -4.63 32.65 -1.53
CA MET A 1 -5.31 31.39 -1.92
C MET A 1 -4.74 30.95 -3.25
N ALA A 2 -4.40 29.67 -3.36
CA ALA A 2 -3.69 29.14 -4.53
C ALA A 2 -4.48 28.02 -5.20
N LYS A 3 -4.14 27.77 -6.47
CA LYS A 3 -4.72 26.70 -7.30
C LYS A 3 -3.65 25.65 -7.58
N LEU A 4 -4.07 24.39 -7.65
CA LEU A 4 -3.21 23.29 -8.11
C LEU A 4 -3.31 23.21 -9.63
N ARG A 5 -2.16 23.16 -10.29
CA ARG A 5 -2.07 23.14 -11.74
C ARG A 5 -0.99 22.19 -12.21
N VAL A 6 -1.32 21.37 -13.21
CA VAL A 6 -0.39 20.47 -13.89
C VAL A 6 -0.52 20.69 -15.39
N ARG A 7 0.58 21.03 -16.04
CA ARG A 7 0.64 21.14 -17.49
C ARG A 7 0.95 19.78 -18.09
N ILE A 8 0.14 19.38 -19.05
CA ILE A 8 0.22 18.06 -19.69
C ILE A 8 0.49 18.28 -21.18
N LYS A 9 1.40 17.49 -21.74
CA LYS A 9 1.76 17.50 -23.16
C LYS A 9 1.70 16.08 -23.72
N LEU A 10 0.67 15.77 -24.49
CA LEU A 10 0.57 14.47 -25.17
C LEU A 10 1.31 14.50 -26.51
N ASN A 11 2.12 13.47 -26.74
CA ASN A 11 2.75 13.16 -28.02
C ASN A 11 3.57 14.32 -28.64
N PRO A 12 4.57 14.85 -27.92
CA PRO A 12 5.39 15.97 -28.36
C PRO A 12 6.05 15.71 -29.71
N GLY A 13 5.98 16.68 -30.62
CA GLY A 13 6.70 16.63 -31.91
C GLY A 13 5.97 15.90 -33.04
N ARG A 14 4.73 15.42 -32.80
CA ARG A 14 3.87 14.83 -33.84
C ARG A 14 2.74 15.78 -34.25
N VAL A 15 2.17 15.52 -35.42
CA VAL A 15 1.06 16.31 -35.99
C VAL A 15 -0.25 16.06 -35.22
N GLY A 16 -0.38 14.94 -34.51
CA GLY A 16 -1.55 14.63 -33.70
C GLY A 16 -1.44 13.30 -32.96
N ILE A 17 -2.47 12.99 -32.17
CA ILE A 17 -2.64 11.73 -31.46
C ILE A 17 -4.02 11.15 -31.82
N PRO A 18 -4.16 9.82 -32.02
CA PRO A 18 -5.48 9.22 -32.20
C PRO A 18 -6.42 9.53 -31.04
N LEU A 19 -7.66 9.92 -31.35
CA LEU A 19 -8.64 10.38 -30.35
C LEU A 19 -8.90 9.37 -29.23
N HIS A 20 -8.89 8.08 -29.54
CA HIS A 20 -9.08 7.03 -28.53
C HIS A 20 -7.92 6.95 -27.55
N LYS A 21 -6.66 7.09 -28.01
CA LYS A 21 -5.48 7.12 -27.14
C LYS A 21 -5.48 8.36 -26.26
N MET A 22 -5.86 9.51 -26.84
CA MET A 22 -6.01 10.76 -26.09
C MET A 22 -7.06 10.62 -24.98
N ALA A 23 -8.22 10.04 -25.28
CA ALA A 23 -9.28 9.82 -24.30
C ALA A 23 -8.80 8.90 -23.17
N GLN A 24 -8.18 7.77 -23.51
CA GLN A 24 -7.64 6.82 -22.53
C GLN A 24 -6.56 7.44 -21.66
N ALA A 25 -5.56 8.11 -22.25
CA ALA A 25 -4.50 8.76 -21.49
C ALA A 25 -5.09 9.82 -20.54
N SER A 26 -6.03 10.64 -21.03
CA SER A 26 -6.70 11.67 -20.22
C SER A 26 -7.51 11.08 -19.06
N GLU A 27 -8.16 9.93 -19.27
CA GLU A 27 -8.87 9.22 -18.20
C GLU A 27 -7.91 8.69 -17.13
N GLU A 28 -6.79 8.08 -17.54
CA GLU A 28 -5.78 7.58 -16.60
C GLU A 28 -5.09 8.73 -15.85
N PHE A 29 -4.91 9.90 -16.48
CA PHE A 29 -4.47 11.13 -15.79
C PHE A 29 -5.45 11.59 -14.74
N TYR A 30 -6.72 11.68 -15.11
CA TYR A 30 -7.76 12.15 -14.20
C TYR A 30 -7.77 11.30 -12.92
N LYS A 31 -7.74 9.97 -13.09
CA LYS A 31 -7.63 9.02 -11.98
C LYS A 31 -6.37 9.26 -11.15
N PHE A 32 -5.21 9.37 -11.80
CA PHE A 32 -3.93 9.59 -11.12
C PHE A 32 -3.93 10.88 -10.28
N LEU A 33 -4.37 12.01 -10.85
CA LEU A 33 -4.42 13.29 -10.14
C LEU A 33 -5.41 13.26 -8.96
N GLY A 34 -6.54 12.56 -9.11
CA GLY A 34 -7.46 12.29 -8.02
C GLY A 34 -6.80 11.52 -6.88
N MET A 35 -6.11 10.42 -7.21
CA MET A 35 -5.42 9.58 -6.22
C MET A 35 -4.28 10.31 -5.50
N VAL A 36 -3.48 11.12 -6.21
CA VAL A 36 -2.45 11.97 -5.58
C VAL A 36 -3.08 12.99 -4.63
N SER A 37 -4.22 13.56 -5.01
CA SER A 37 -4.94 14.52 -4.16
C SER A 37 -5.46 13.86 -2.88
N GLU A 38 -6.03 12.66 -2.99
CA GLU A 38 -6.48 11.86 -1.84
C GLU A 38 -5.31 11.44 -0.93
N ASP A 39 -4.19 11.02 -1.51
CA ASP A 39 -2.98 10.63 -0.78
C ASP A 39 -2.40 11.78 0.04
N LEU A 40 -2.46 13.00 -0.49
CA LEU A 40 -2.01 14.21 0.19
C LEU A 40 -3.04 14.78 1.19
N GLY A 41 -4.22 14.17 1.30
CA GLY A 41 -5.30 14.60 2.19
C GLY A 41 -5.98 15.89 1.73
N LEU A 42 -6.01 16.14 0.42
CA LEU A 42 -6.61 17.33 -0.16
C LEU A 42 -8.14 17.18 -0.22
N GLN A 43 -8.84 18.31 -0.11
CA GLN A 43 -10.30 18.33 -0.23
C GLN A 43 -10.75 17.78 -1.59
N ALA A 44 -11.90 17.11 -1.61
CA ALA A 44 -12.51 16.64 -2.84
C ALA A 44 -12.79 17.80 -3.80
N GLY A 45 -12.55 17.57 -5.08
CA GLY A 45 -12.83 18.50 -6.16
C GLY A 45 -12.59 17.85 -7.50
N ASP A 46 -13.02 18.55 -8.54
CA ASP A 46 -12.83 18.10 -9.92
C ASP A 46 -11.57 18.71 -10.54
N TRP A 47 -11.00 18.01 -11.52
CA TRP A 47 -9.86 18.45 -12.33
C TRP A 47 -10.34 18.86 -13.72
N LEU A 48 -10.04 20.10 -14.11
CA LEU A 48 -10.51 20.69 -15.36
C LEU A 48 -9.33 20.98 -16.29
N ALA A 49 -9.43 20.55 -17.55
CA ALA A 49 -8.48 20.94 -18.59
C ALA A 49 -8.78 22.37 -19.08
N ARG A 50 -7.76 23.22 -19.08
CA ARG A 50 -7.79 24.64 -19.51
C ARG A 50 -6.57 24.95 -20.38
N ASP A 51 -6.58 26.11 -21.02
CA ASP A 51 -5.41 26.66 -21.74
C ASP A 51 -4.85 25.70 -22.81
N PHE A 52 -5.73 25.25 -23.71
CA PHE A 52 -5.34 24.35 -24.80
C PHE A 52 -4.47 25.05 -25.85
N GLU A 53 -3.37 24.39 -26.28
CA GLU A 53 -2.45 24.91 -27.30
C GLU A 53 -2.31 23.97 -28.51
N ASN A 54 -1.92 24.53 -29.67
CA ASN A 54 -2.04 23.89 -30.98
C ASN A 54 -0.83 23.08 -31.47
N SER A 55 0.31 23.03 -30.77
CA SER A 55 1.58 22.46 -31.29
C SER A 55 1.87 21.01 -30.86
N SER A 56 0.94 20.40 -30.15
CA SER A 56 0.80 19.03 -29.59
C SER A 56 -0.43 19.18 -28.68
N LEU A 57 -1.16 18.13 -28.27
CA LEU A 57 -2.23 18.39 -27.30
C LEU A 57 -1.58 18.79 -25.96
N ILE A 58 -1.56 20.10 -25.71
CA ILE A 58 -1.05 20.71 -24.48
C ILE A 58 -2.23 21.36 -23.79
N TYR A 59 -2.37 21.13 -22.50
CA TYR A 59 -3.37 21.79 -21.67
C TYR A 59 -2.87 21.85 -20.22
N THR A 60 -3.50 22.71 -19.44
CA THR A 60 -3.29 22.79 -17.99
C THR A 60 -4.47 22.14 -17.30
N ALA A 61 -4.24 21.05 -16.57
CA ALA A 61 -5.18 20.50 -15.61
C ALA A 61 -5.18 21.37 -14.35
N GLU A 62 -6.32 21.96 -14.00
CA GLU A 62 -6.50 22.79 -12.81
C GLU A 62 -7.52 22.14 -11.86
N HIS A 63 -7.15 22.02 -10.58
CA HIS A 63 -8.08 21.55 -9.55
C HIS A 63 -9.07 22.67 -9.19
N SER A 64 -10.35 22.33 -9.11
CA SER A 64 -11.45 23.26 -8.83
C SER A 64 -11.40 23.88 -7.43
N GLY A 65 -10.89 23.16 -6.43
CA GLY A 65 -10.73 23.60 -5.05
C GLY A 65 -9.81 24.82 -4.87
N GLU A 66 -9.86 25.44 -3.69
CA GLU A 66 -8.98 26.54 -3.27
C GLU A 66 -8.15 26.12 -2.08
N PHE A 67 -6.84 26.37 -2.14
CA PHE A 67 -5.90 25.85 -1.16
C PHE A 67 -5.05 26.94 -0.52
N GLU A 68 -4.50 26.63 0.65
CA GLU A 68 -3.46 27.41 1.28
C GLU A 68 -2.19 27.44 0.40
N GLU A 69 -1.39 28.50 0.52
CA GLU A 69 -0.23 28.73 -0.35
C GLU A 69 0.88 27.68 -0.20
N SER A 70 0.88 26.92 0.89
CA SER A 70 1.80 25.80 1.14
C SER A 70 1.45 24.53 0.34
N VAL A 71 0.18 24.36 -0.03
CA VAL A 71 -0.32 23.14 -0.66
C VAL A 71 0.19 22.95 -2.10
N PRO A 72 0.22 23.96 -2.99
CA PRO A 72 0.78 23.81 -4.33
C PRO A 72 2.22 23.35 -4.33
N ALA A 73 3.08 23.91 -3.46
CA ALA A 73 4.49 23.51 -3.39
C ALA A 73 4.64 22.04 -2.95
N ARG A 74 3.87 21.61 -1.95
CA ARG A 74 3.85 20.20 -1.53
C ARG A 74 3.36 19.29 -2.67
N PHE A 75 2.28 19.67 -3.33
CA PHE A 75 1.71 18.90 -4.44
C PHE A 75 2.67 18.79 -5.62
N SER A 76 3.25 19.92 -6.06
CA SER A 76 4.23 19.97 -7.14
C SER A 76 5.48 19.16 -6.79
N GLY A 77 6.02 19.31 -5.59
CA GLY A 77 7.18 18.54 -5.13
C GLY A 77 6.92 17.02 -5.10
N THR A 78 5.72 16.59 -4.68
CA THR A 78 5.33 15.18 -4.73
C THR A 78 5.21 14.67 -6.17
N LEU A 79 4.59 15.43 -7.07
CA LEU A 79 4.51 15.07 -8.48
C LEU A 79 5.90 14.97 -9.12
N SER A 80 6.76 15.96 -8.93
CA SER A 80 8.14 15.93 -9.42
C SER A 80 8.89 14.71 -8.89
N SER A 81 8.72 14.35 -7.62
CA SER A 81 9.32 13.13 -7.06
C SER A 81 8.84 11.87 -7.79
N ILE A 82 7.53 11.74 -8.06
CA ILE A 82 7.00 10.59 -8.82
C ILE A 82 7.59 10.55 -10.24
N PHE A 83 7.80 11.71 -10.86
CA PHE A 83 8.30 11.80 -12.23
C PHE A 83 9.82 11.68 -12.37
N GLU A 84 10.60 12.03 -11.35
CA GLU A 84 12.07 12.07 -11.41
C GLU A 84 12.72 10.82 -10.84
N VAL A 85 12.11 10.19 -9.84
CA VAL A 85 12.72 9.06 -9.13
C VAL A 85 12.78 7.82 -10.02
N GLU A 86 13.85 7.04 -9.83
CA GLU A 86 14.03 5.76 -10.51
C GLU A 86 12.92 4.77 -10.13
N PRO A 87 12.47 3.89 -11.05
CA PRO A 87 11.38 2.96 -10.77
C PRO A 87 11.56 2.14 -9.48
N THR A 88 12.80 1.74 -9.17
CA THR A 88 13.17 0.99 -7.95
C THR A 88 13.00 1.75 -6.64
N GLU A 89 12.93 3.07 -6.71
CA GLU A 89 12.87 3.96 -5.55
C GLU A 89 11.49 4.62 -5.37
N LEU A 90 10.55 4.40 -6.29
CA LEU A 90 9.21 5.01 -6.25
C LEU A 90 8.44 4.75 -4.95
N GLU A 91 8.63 3.59 -4.33
CA GLU A 91 7.99 3.25 -3.07
C GLU A 91 8.55 4.02 -1.86
N SER A 92 9.68 4.71 -2.01
CA SER A 92 10.25 5.56 -0.97
C SER A 92 9.58 6.95 -0.89
N ILE A 93 8.72 7.29 -1.87
CA ILE A 93 8.06 8.60 -1.91
C ILE A 93 7.07 8.71 -0.75
N PRO A 94 7.30 9.62 0.21
CA PRO A 94 6.49 9.69 1.42
C PRO A 94 5.08 10.18 1.10
N GLY A 95 4.09 9.50 1.68
CA GLY A 95 2.69 9.90 1.60
C GLY A 95 1.96 9.48 0.32
N ILE A 96 2.59 8.74 -0.58
CA ILE A 96 1.95 8.19 -1.78
C ILE A 96 1.70 6.69 -1.62
N ARG A 97 0.48 6.25 -1.95
CA ARG A 97 0.10 4.83 -1.89
C ARG A 97 0.58 4.10 -3.14
N LEU A 98 0.86 2.80 -2.99
CA LEU A 98 1.23 1.94 -4.11
C LEU A 98 0.21 1.95 -5.25
N GLY A 99 -1.09 1.99 -4.93
CA GLY A 99 -2.15 2.08 -5.95
C GLY A 99 -2.00 3.29 -6.85
N THR A 100 -1.58 4.43 -6.30
CA THR A 100 -1.35 5.70 -7.01
C THR A 100 -0.15 5.58 -7.95
N LEU A 101 0.92 4.90 -7.52
CA LEU A 101 2.09 4.62 -8.35
C LEU A 101 1.77 3.65 -9.50
N LYS A 102 0.93 2.63 -9.25
CA LYS A 102 0.43 1.75 -10.31
C LYS A 102 -0.43 2.52 -11.30
N GLN A 103 -1.28 3.42 -10.81
CA GLN A 103 -2.10 4.30 -11.66
C GLN A 103 -1.25 5.26 -12.50
N PHE A 104 -0.15 5.77 -11.93
CA PHE A 104 0.82 6.57 -12.67
C PHE A 104 1.38 5.82 -13.88
N ALA A 105 1.76 4.55 -13.71
CA ALA A 105 2.31 3.77 -14.81
C ALA A 105 1.29 3.56 -15.95
N LYS A 106 -0.01 3.41 -15.64
CA LYS A 106 -1.07 3.17 -16.64
C LYS A 106 -1.28 4.31 -17.63
N ILE A 107 -0.87 5.52 -17.29
CA ILE A 107 -0.96 6.70 -18.15
C ILE A 107 -0.38 6.45 -19.55
N ALA A 108 0.72 5.69 -19.65
CA ALA A 108 1.41 5.44 -20.90
C ALA A 108 0.98 4.12 -21.60
N ASP A 109 0.07 3.35 -21.03
CA ASP A 109 -0.48 2.13 -21.64
C ASP A 109 -1.05 2.36 -23.07
N PRO A 110 -1.83 3.43 -23.33
CA PRO A 110 -2.43 3.65 -24.65
C PRO A 110 -1.43 4.15 -25.70
N LEU A 111 -0.21 4.52 -25.32
CA LEU A 111 0.82 5.04 -26.22
C LEU A 111 1.46 3.91 -27.03
N ASP A 112 2.09 4.24 -28.16
CA ASP A 112 3.05 3.35 -28.83
C ASP A 112 4.45 3.49 -28.20
N ASP A 113 5.37 2.58 -28.52
CA ASP A 113 6.72 2.58 -27.93
C ASP A 113 7.55 3.83 -28.31
N ASP A 114 7.16 4.56 -29.35
CA ASP A 114 7.77 5.80 -29.84
C ASP A 114 6.99 7.07 -29.47
N GLU A 115 5.95 6.93 -28.64
CA GLU A 115 5.14 8.01 -28.10
C GLU A 115 5.44 8.24 -26.62
N GLN A 116 5.25 9.48 -26.16
CA GLN A 116 5.52 9.89 -24.79
C GLN A 116 4.50 10.92 -24.32
N VAL A 117 4.34 11.03 -23.00
CA VAL A 117 3.57 12.12 -22.39
C VAL A 117 4.44 12.92 -21.45
N GLY A 118 4.44 14.24 -21.62
CA GLY A 118 5.12 15.19 -20.76
C GLY A 118 4.22 15.74 -19.65
N PHE A 119 4.79 15.93 -18.46
CA PHE A 119 4.18 16.61 -17.33
C PHE A 119 5.05 17.72 -16.81
N PHE A 120 4.39 18.73 -16.26
CA PHE A 120 5.04 19.77 -15.50
C PHE A 120 4.09 20.30 -14.43
N ALA A 121 4.47 20.25 -13.16
CA ALA A 121 3.68 20.83 -12.08
C ALA A 121 3.97 22.34 -11.98
N LEU A 122 2.93 23.16 -11.98
CA LEU A 122 3.06 24.62 -11.97
C LEU A 122 3.06 25.13 -10.52
N GLU A 123 4.20 25.64 -10.04
CA GLU A 123 4.26 26.38 -8.78
C GLU A 123 3.87 27.84 -9.00
N ASN A 124 2.73 28.26 -8.43
CA ASN A 124 2.28 29.66 -8.42
C ASN A 124 2.33 30.38 -9.80
N GLY A 125 2.14 29.64 -10.89
CA GLY A 125 2.14 30.19 -12.25
C GLY A 125 3.51 30.57 -12.82
N ALA A 126 4.62 30.33 -12.09
CA ALA A 126 5.97 30.45 -12.63
C ALA A 126 6.35 29.12 -13.30
N ALA A 127 6.55 29.15 -14.62
CA ALA A 127 6.99 27.99 -15.38
C ALA A 127 8.52 27.89 -15.31
N THR A 128 9.03 26.84 -14.69
CA THR A 128 10.35 26.28 -14.99
C THR A 128 10.17 25.31 -16.17
N GLU A 129 11.04 25.38 -17.18
CA GLU A 129 10.69 24.99 -18.57
C GLU A 129 10.80 23.49 -18.92
N ASP A 130 11.05 22.60 -17.95
CA ASP A 130 11.38 21.20 -18.27
C ASP A 130 10.20 20.25 -18.02
N PHE A 131 9.66 19.71 -19.12
CA PHE A 131 8.69 18.62 -19.05
C PHE A 131 9.39 17.31 -18.65
N HIS A 132 8.81 16.61 -17.69
CA HIS A 132 9.17 15.23 -17.41
C HIS A 132 8.37 14.30 -18.32
N PHE A 133 9.05 13.44 -19.07
CA PHE A 133 8.40 12.54 -20.00
C PHE A 133 8.23 11.14 -19.41
N LEU A 134 7.03 10.60 -19.55
CA LEU A 134 6.73 9.18 -19.34
C LEU A 134 6.58 8.51 -20.70
N GLU A 135 7.53 7.62 -20.99
CA GLU A 135 7.51 6.72 -22.13
C GLU A 135 6.90 5.37 -21.75
N LYS A 136 6.43 4.62 -22.75
CA LYS A 136 5.88 3.28 -22.56
C LYS A 136 6.88 2.30 -21.94
N ALA A 137 8.16 2.39 -22.32
CA ALA A 137 9.21 1.55 -21.76
C ALA A 137 9.39 1.79 -20.25
N ARG A 138 9.40 3.05 -19.82
CA ARG A 138 9.48 3.41 -18.41
C ARG A 138 8.25 2.96 -17.63
N SER A 139 7.05 3.16 -18.19
CA SER A 139 5.81 2.66 -17.58
C SER A 139 5.84 1.15 -17.34
N LYS A 140 6.26 0.35 -18.34
CA LYS A 140 6.43 -1.10 -18.19
C LYS A 140 7.44 -1.46 -17.09
N HIS A 141 8.54 -0.73 -16.99
CA HIS A 141 9.53 -0.93 -15.93
C HIS A 141 8.93 -0.63 -14.55
N ILE A 142 8.19 0.48 -14.41
CA ILE A 142 7.48 0.81 -13.17
C ILE A 142 6.50 -0.31 -12.82
N GLN A 143 5.65 -0.75 -13.74
CA GLN A 143 4.71 -1.85 -13.50
C GLN A 143 5.45 -3.11 -13.04
N ALA A 144 6.53 -3.49 -13.73
CA ALA A 144 7.32 -4.66 -13.37
C ALA A 144 7.88 -4.56 -11.94
N VAL A 145 8.42 -3.40 -11.54
CA VAL A 145 8.95 -3.19 -10.18
C VAL A 145 7.83 -3.20 -9.13
N LEU A 146 6.70 -2.56 -9.40
CA LEU A 146 5.58 -2.48 -8.46
C LEU A 146 4.76 -3.78 -8.38
N ASP A 147 4.88 -4.64 -9.39
CA ASP A 147 4.32 -6.00 -9.42
C ASP A 147 5.33 -7.04 -8.93
N ASP A 148 6.62 -6.70 -8.86
CA ASP A 148 7.63 -7.56 -8.27
C ASP A 148 7.32 -7.69 -6.79
N ARG A 149 6.86 -8.89 -6.45
CA ARG A 149 6.32 -9.24 -5.14
C ARG A 149 7.39 -9.00 -4.09
N ARG A 150 7.12 -8.12 -3.12
CA ARG A 150 8.02 -7.97 -1.97
C ARG A 150 7.97 -9.22 -1.11
N GLU A 151 8.98 -10.06 -1.29
CA GLU A 151 9.37 -11.08 -0.34
C GLU A 151 10.01 -10.39 0.85
N TYR A 152 9.45 -10.59 2.04
CA TYR A 152 10.14 -10.24 3.26
C TYR A 152 10.14 -11.41 4.21
N PHE A 153 11.22 -11.55 4.96
CA PHE A 153 11.29 -12.53 6.03
C PHE A 153 10.42 -12.06 7.19
N GLY A 154 9.40 -12.83 7.53
CA GLY A 154 8.41 -12.47 8.54
C GLY A 154 7.76 -13.69 9.17
N SER A 155 6.71 -13.44 9.96
CA SER A 155 5.90 -14.52 10.52
C SER A 155 4.42 -14.18 10.43
N VAL A 156 3.60 -15.22 10.29
CA VAL A 156 2.14 -15.14 10.29
C VAL A 156 1.62 -16.02 11.42
N MET A 157 0.69 -15.49 12.21
CA MET A 157 0.12 -16.19 13.37
C MET A 157 -1.34 -16.58 13.11
N GLY A 158 -1.68 -17.85 13.32
CA GLY A 158 -3.00 -18.36 12.96
C GLY A 158 -3.26 -19.80 13.37
N GLU A 159 -4.51 -20.21 13.22
CA GLU A 159 -4.93 -21.60 13.41
C GLU A 159 -4.88 -22.35 12.09
N ILE A 160 -4.54 -23.65 12.11
CA ILE A 160 -4.61 -24.49 10.91
C ILE A 160 -6.08 -24.59 10.47
N HIS A 161 -6.37 -24.10 9.27
CA HIS A 161 -7.68 -24.22 8.65
C HIS A 161 -7.79 -25.49 7.79
N SER A 162 -6.74 -25.84 7.04
CA SER A 162 -6.74 -27.00 6.13
C SER A 162 -5.32 -27.46 5.80
N LEU A 163 -5.10 -28.76 5.61
CA LEU A 163 -3.81 -29.35 5.25
C LEU A 163 -3.89 -30.12 3.92
N PHE A 164 -2.93 -29.88 3.02
CA PHE A 164 -2.85 -30.48 1.69
C PHE A 164 -1.55 -31.27 1.51
N LEU A 165 -1.63 -32.58 1.79
CA LEU A 165 -0.46 -33.47 1.76
C LEU A 165 -0.05 -33.96 0.37
N LYS A 166 -1.00 -34.04 -0.55
CA LYS A 166 -0.80 -34.56 -1.92
C LYS A 166 -0.65 -33.47 -2.98
N SER A 167 -0.52 -32.20 -2.57
CA SER A 167 -0.19 -31.11 -3.49
C SER A 167 1.33 -31.03 -3.70
N ASP A 168 1.75 -30.46 -4.83
CA ASP A 168 3.15 -30.18 -5.13
C ASP A 168 3.32 -28.67 -5.37
N PRO A 169 3.89 -27.90 -4.42
CA PRO A 169 4.44 -28.33 -3.13
C PRO A 169 3.36 -28.65 -2.08
N PRO A 170 3.66 -29.44 -1.03
CA PRO A 170 2.74 -29.65 0.08
C PRO A 170 2.56 -28.35 0.86
N HIS A 171 1.33 -28.05 1.27
CA HIS A 171 1.00 -26.82 1.98
C HIS A 171 -0.14 -27.00 2.98
N PHE A 172 -0.24 -26.09 3.92
CA PHE A 172 -1.41 -25.93 4.77
C PHE A 172 -1.91 -24.50 4.65
N ARG A 173 -3.16 -24.24 5.05
CA ARG A 173 -3.68 -22.89 5.17
C ARG A 173 -3.89 -22.56 6.62
N ILE A 174 -3.44 -21.38 7.02
CA ILE A 174 -3.73 -20.81 8.33
C ILE A 174 -4.78 -19.72 8.20
N ARG A 175 -5.67 -19.64 9.18
CA ARG A 175 -6.52 -18.47 9.36
C ARG A 175 -5.79 -17.48 10.23
N HIS A 176 -5.36 -16.36 9.64
CA HIS A 176 -4.60 -15.34 10.32
C HIS A 176 -5.44 -14.69 11.43
N LEU A 177 -4.91 -14.58 12.65
CA LEU A 177 -5.69 -14.10 13.81
C LEU A 177 -6.12 -12.64 13.69
N ALA A 178 -5.25 -11.77 13.18
CA ALA A 178 -5.55 -10.33 13.15
C ALA A 178 -6.50 -9.93 12.01
N THR A 179 -6.44 -10.62 10.86
CA THR A 179 -7.20 -10.24 9.66
C THR A 179 -8.29 -11.24 9.28
N GLY A 180 -8.25 -12.47 9.79
CA GLY A 180 -9.15 -13.55 9.40
C GLY A 180 -8.86 -14.15 8.01
N ASP A 181 -7.85 -13.64 7.30
CA ASP A 181 -7.48 -14.10 5.97
C ASP A 181 -6.93 -15.53 5.99
N LEU A 182 -7.14 -16.25 4.88
CA LEU A 182 -6.55 -17.57 4.67
C LEU A 182 -5.22 -17.43 3.94
N VAL A 183 -4.14 -17.83 4.60
CA VAL A 183 -2.77 -17.74 4.08
C VAL A 183 -2.25 -19.13 3.76
N SER A 184 -1.67 -19.32 2.57
CA SER A 184 -1.12 -20.62 2.17
C SER A 184 0.35 -20.75 2.59
N CYS A 185 0.65 -21.69 3.48
CA CYS A 185 1.97 -21.97 4.02
C CYS A 185 2.56 -23.22 3.37
N TYR A 186 3.55 -23.03 2.49
CA TYR A 186 4.25 -24.11 1.79
C TYR A 186 5.43 -24.59 2.63
N TYR A 187 5.45 -25.88 2.98
CA TYR A 187 6.44 -26.46 3.89
C TYR A 187 7.23 -27.57 3.23
N ARG A 188 8.38 -27.94 3.80
CA ARG A 188 9.17 -29.07 3.31
C ARG A 188 8.69 -30.35 3.98
N LYS A 189 8.81 -31.50 3.31
CA LYS A 189 8.36 -32.80 3.85
C LYS A 189 8.93 -33.12 5.25
N GLN A 190 10.11 -32.61 5.56
CA GLN A 190 10.76 -32.75 6.86
C GLN A 190 10.02 -32.04 8.02
N ASP A 191 9.21 -31.03 7.74
CA ASP A 191 8.48 -30.24 8.75
C ASP A 191 7.11 -30.86 9.08
N TYR A 192 6.71 -31.90 8.34
CA TYR A 192 5.44 -32.61 8.55
C TYR A 192 5.25 -33.16 9.97
N PRO A 193 6.25 -33.72 10.67
CA PRO A 193 6.07 -34.20 12.04
C PRO A 193 5.63 -33.10 13.01
N VAL A 194 6.09 -31.86 12.81
CA VAL A 194 5.68 -30.71 13.63
C VAL A 194 4.21 -30.41 13.40
N LEU A 195 3.76 -30.37 12.14
CA LEU A 195 2.36 -30.17 11.79
C LEU A 195 1.46 -31.30 12.31
N HIS A 196 1.93 -32.54 12.25
CA HIS A 196 1.21 -33.70 12.77
C HIS A 196 0.95 -33.55 14.27
N ASN A 197 1.97 -33.20 15.05
CA ASN A 197 1.82 -33.02 16.50
C ASN A 197 0.86 -31.88 16.86
N VAL A 198 0.80 -30.84 16.03
CA VAL A 198 -0.09 -29.69 16.24
C VAL A 198 -1.55 -30.05 15.97
N LEU A 199 -1.80 -30.93 15.00
CA LEU A 199 -3.15 -31.40 14.68
C LEU A 199 -3.78 -32.27 15.78
N ASP A 200 -2.98 -32.84 16.67
CA ASP A 200 -3.47 -33.65 17.79
C ASP A 200 -4.17 -32.81 18.87
N SER A 201 -3.94 -31.49 18.90
CA SER A 201 -4.53 -30.57 19.88
C SER A 201 -5.46 -29.56 19.19
N PRO A 202 -6.74 -29.47 19.59
CA PRO A 202 -7.66 -28.49 19.02
C PRO A 202 -7.29 -27.06 19.42
N ASN A 203 -7.55 -26.09 18.54
CA ASN A 203 -7.36 -24.65 18.76
C ASN A 203 -5.91 -24.19 19.03
N VAL A 204 -4.92 -24.93 18.53
CA VAL A 204 -3.53 -24.51 18.63
C VAL A 204 -3.24 -23.36 17.67
N VAL A 205 -2.72 -22.26 18.24
CA VAL A 205 -2.20 -21.14 17.47
C VAL A 205 -0.76 -21.43 17.05
N LEU A 206 -0.51 -21.30 15.75
CA LEU A 206 0.83 -21.43 15.16
C LEU A 206 1.42 -20.07 14.89
N VAL A 207 2.74 -19.97 15.05
CA VAL A 207 3.58 -18.90 14.50
C VAL A 207 4.41 -19.52 13.38
N VAL A 208 4.09 -19.14 12.14
CA VAL A 208 4.75 -19.66 10.95
C VAL A 208 5.70 -18.59 10.42
N GLY A 209 7.01 -18.84 10.56
CA GLY A 209 8.08 -17.97 10.10
C GLY A 209 8.64 -18.38 8.74
N GLY A 210 8.92 -17.41 7.88
CA GLY A 210 9.48 -17.67 6.55
C GLY A 210 9.43 -16.47 5.61
N ASN A 211 9.63 -16.73 4.32
CA ASN A 211 9.49 -15.70 3.29
C ASN A 211 8.00 -15.48 3.02
N VAL A 212 7.51 -14.33 3.43
CA VAL A 212 6.11 -13.92 3.27
C VAL A 212 5.99 -13.18 1.95
N HIS A 213 5.06 -13.64 1.11
CA HIS A 213 4.65 -12.93 -0.08
C HIS A 213 3.32 -12.23 0.20
N VAL A 214 3.35 -10.91 0.08
CA VAL A 214 2.17 -10.08 0.20
C VAL A 214 1.80 -9.55 -1.18
N ASP A 215 0.54 -9.71 -1.55
CA ASP A 215 -0.02 -8.92 -2.65
C ASP A 215 -0.18 -7.50 -2.14
N MET A 216 0.69 -6.61 -2.58
CA MET A 216 0.72 -5.23 -2.13
C MET A 216 -0.47 -4.40 -2.63
N SER A 217 -1.18 -4.87 -3.67
CA SER A 217 -2.39 -4.20 -4.18
C SER A 217 -3.61 -4.44 -3.29
N SER A 218 -3.76 -5.66 -2.77
CA SER A 218 -4.83 -6.02 -1.83
C SER A 218 -4.41 -5.96 -0.36
N ARG A 219 -3.10 -5.79 -0.09
CA ARG A 219 -2.45 -5.93 1.22
C ARG A 219 -2.76 -7.27 1.91
N LYS A 220 -2.96 -8.33 1.12
CA LYS A 220 -3.26 -9.67 1.62
C LYS A 220 -2.03 -10.55 1.60
N PHE A 221 -1.88 -11.35 2.65
CA PHE A 221 -0.93 -12.43 2.70
C PHE A 221 -1.34 -13.52 1.70
N GLU A 222 -0.61 -13.66 0.59
CA GLU A 222 -0.90 -14.71 -0.40
C GLU A 222 -0.33 -16.05 0.06
N ARG A 223 0.97 -16.04 0.37
CA ARG A 223 1.69 -17.26 0.69
C ARG A 223 2.90 -17.02 1.60
N VAL A 224 3.28 -18.07 2.31
CA VAL A 224 4.50 -18.12 3.13
C VAL A 224 5.30 -19.34 2.71
N GLU A 225 6.57 -19.15 2.36
CA GLU A 225 7.54 -20.26 2.26
C GLU A 225 8.11 -20.54 3.64
N VAL A 226 7.63 -21.63 4.24
CA VAL A 226 7.87 -21.94 5.65
C VAL A 226 9.32 -22.31 5.87
N THR A 227 9.96 -21.59 6.78
CA THR A 227 11.30 -21.90 7.30
C THR A 227 11.23 -22.42 8.74
N LYS A 228 10.25 -21.94 9.51
CA LYS A 228 10.06 -22.31 10.91
C LYS A 228 8.59 -22.39 11.26
N ILE A 229 8.22 -23.38 12.07
CA ILE A 229 6.88 -23.53 12.63
C ILE A 229 7.06 -23.62 14.14
N ASP A 230 6.54 -22.63 14.87
CA ASP A 230 6.49 -22.63 16.32
C ASP A 230 5.03 -22.72 16.77
N VAL A 231 4.80 -23.44 17.87
CA VAL A 231 3.51 -23.44 18.55
C VAL A 231 3.50 -22.28 19.53
N ALA A 232 2.47 -21.43 19.47
CA ALA A 232 2.32 -20.36 20.44
C ALA A 232 2.12 -20.98 21.83
N PRO A 233 2.79 -20.47 22.88
CA PRO A 233 2.60 -20.97 24.22
C PRO A 233 1.14 -20.77 24.66
N GLU A 234 0.57 -21.78 25.30
CA GLU A 234 -0.74 -21.66 25.94
C GLU A 234 -0.62 -20.68 27.10
N TYR A 235 -1.50 -19.67 27.11
CA TYR A 235 -1.65 -18.78 28.26
C TYR A 235 -2.26 -19.59 29.40
N VAL A 236 -1.52 -19.74 30.49
CA VAL A 236 -2.05 -20.27 31.75
C VAL A 236 -2.41 -19.11 32.68
N ASP A 237 -3.42 -19.29 33.54
CA ASP A 237 -3.87 -18.25 34.48
C ASP A 237 -2.73 -17.69 35.32
N SER A 238 -1.73 -18.51 35.66
CA SER A 238 -0.53 -18.07 36.38
C SER A 238 0.33 -17.03 35.66
N ASP A 239 0.22 -16.92 34.32
CA ASP A 239 0.94 -15.90 33.56
C ASP A 239 0.27 -14.52 33.64
N ILE A 240 -1.05 -14.49 33.89
CA ILE A 240 -1.80 -13.25 34.20
C ILE A 240 -1.32 -12.70 35.55
N ASP A 241 -1.12 -13.57 36.54
CA ASP A 241 -0.59 -13.19 37.85
C ASP A 241 0.86 -12.64 37.75
N ARG A 242 1.69 -13.23 36.87
CA ARG A 242 3.04 -12.73 36.60
C ARG A 242 3.03 -11.38 35.89
N LEU A 243 2.13 -11.18 34.93
CA LEU A 243 1.96 -9.89 34.24
C LEU A 243 1.58 -8.79 35.22
N SER A 244 0.67 -9.09 36.15
CA SER A 244 0.23 -8.20 37.23
C SER A 244 1.39 -7.80 38.15
N GLY A 245 2.28 -8.74 38.48
CA GLY A 245 3.49 -8.48 39.25
C GLY A 245 4.55 -7.65 38.49
N ALA A 246 4.58 -7.73 37.16
CA ALA A 246 5.54 -7.02 36.32
C ALA A 246 5.09 -5.59 35.94
N LEU A 247 3.79 -5.29 36.01
CA LEU A 247 3.20 -3.98 35.69
C LEU A 247 2.39 -3.41 36.87
N PRO A 248 3.00 -3.20 38.05
CA PRO A 248 2.29 -2.78 39.26
C PRO A 248 1.68 -1.37 39.15
N SER A 249 2.15 -0.54 38.22
CA SER A 249 1.61 0.80 37.96
C SER A 249 0.27 0.79 37.21
N ILE A 250 -0.09 -0.33 36.55
CA ILE A 250 -1.35 -0.46 35.81
C ILE A 250 -2.42 -1.08 36.71
N THR A 251 -2.05 -2.05 37.55
CA THR A 251 -2.98 -2.73 38.44
C THR A 251 -3.09 -2.11 39.84
N SER A 252 -2.36 -1.02 40.11
CA SER A 252 -2.30 -0.35 41.41
C SER A 252 -2.00 -1.32 42.58
N GLY A 253 -1.20 -2.35 42.33
CA GLY A 253 -0.85 -3.38 43.32
C GLY A 253 -1.92 -4.43 43.60
N MET A 254 -3.02 -4.45 42.85
CA MET A 254 -4.05 -5.50 42.91
C MET A 254 -3.71 -6.64 41.94
N ASN A 255 -4.24 -7.84 42.20
CA ASN A 255 -4.24 -8.89 41.17
C ASN A 255 -5.29 -8.57 40.09
N MET A 256 -5.17 -9.18 38.91
CA MET A 256 -6.00 -8.81 37.76
C MET A 256 -7.50 -9.08 37.99
N GLN A 257 -7.86 -10.12 38.75
CA GLN A 257 -9.25 -10.42 39.09
C GLN A 257 -9.84 -9.34 40.00
N GLN A 258 -9.09 -8.90 41.02
CA GLN A 258 -9.47 -7.79 41.90
C GLN A 258 -9.56 -6.47 41.13
N PHE A 259 -8.67 -6.22 40.18
CA PHE A 259 -8.73 -5.03 39.33
C PHE A 259 -9.95 -5.04 38.40
N ILE A 260 -10.28 -6.18 37.80
CA ILE A 260 -11.48 -6.35 36.97
C ILE A 260 -12.75 -6.19 37.81
N ASP A 261 -12.80 -6.80 39.00
CA ASP A 261 -13.93 -6.67 39.92
C ASP A 261 -14.06 -5.22 40.42
N HIS A 262 -12.96 -4.53 40.68
CA HIS A 262 -12.95 -3.11 41.05
C HIS A 262 -13.45 -2.19 39.92
N LEU A 263 -13.11 -2.48 38.66
CA LEU A 263 -13.67 -1.77 37.50
C LEU A 263 -15.15 -2.10 37.26
N ARG A 264 -15.62 -3.25 37.74
CA ARG A 264 -17.01 -3.70 37.57
C ARG A 264 -17.93 -3.16 38.67
N ASP A 265 -17.39 -2.98 39.88
CA ASP A 265 -18.12 -2.54 41.07
C ASP A 265 -17.83 -1.08 41.48
N GLY A 266 -16.87 -0.39 40.83
CA GLY A 266 -16.50 1.00 41.10
C GLY A 266 -17.23 2.03 40.23
N ASP A 267 -17.78 3.07 40.87
CA ASP A 267 -18.39 4.23 40.20
C ASP A 267 -17.31 5.06 39.44
N PRO A 268 -17.63 5.64 38.27
CA PRO A 268 -16.66 6.17 37.31
C PRO A 268 -16.09 7.55 37.66
N GLU A 269 -15.95 7.91 38.94
CA GLU A 269 -15.45 9.25 39.35
C GLU A 269 -14.01 9.28 39.91
N ASP A 270 -13.37 8.13 40.17
CA ASP A 270 -12.03 8.11 40.78
C ASP A 270 -10.90 7.74 39.77
N LEU A 271 -10.84 8.43 38.63
CA LEU A 271 -9.67 8.42 37.74
C LEU A 271 -9.23 9.85 37.40
N HIS A 272 -8.50 10.47 38.34
CA HIS A 272 -7.64 11.64 38.11
C HIS A 272 -6.22 11.39 38.61
#